data_AF-A0A392RPE6-F1
#
_entry.id   AF-A0A392RPE6-F1
#
_cell.length_a   1.000
_cell.length_b   1.000
_cell.length_c   1.000
_cell.angle_alpha   90.00
_cell.angle_beta   90.00
_cell.angle_gamma   90.00
#
_symmetry.space_group_name_H-M   'P 1'
#
loop_
_entity.id
_entity.type
_entity.pdbx_description
1 polymer ?
#
loop_
_entity_poly.entity_id
_entity_poly.type
_entity_poly.pdbx_seq_one_letter_code
_entity_poly.pdbx_strand_id
1 'polypeptide(L)'
;MVRANHTDPILDNSSPYFVHPGDGPNSVVVQPLLTGLNFPSWFRSMKRALGAKMKLDFVDGTLQMPEDDFDPAYRAWHRCNQLVSSWILNSVSPS
;
A
#
# COMPACT_ATOMS: atom_id res chain seq x y z
N MET A 1 6.37 30.81 16.32
CA MET A 1 5.52 29.63 16.52
C MET A 1 4.76 29.38 15.21
N VAL A 2 5.32 28.58 14.31
CA VAL A 2 4.63 28.25 13.05
C VAL A 2 3.63 27.16 13.40
N ARG A 3 2.32 27.46 13.28
CA ARG A 3 1.29 26.42 13.31
C ARG A 3 1.55 25.50 12.12
N ALA A 4 1.98 24.26 12.37
CA ALA A 4 1.95 23.24 11.33
C ALA A 4 0.50 23.11 10.89
N ASN A 5 0.19 23.43 9.63
CA ASN A 5 -1.09 23.07 9.04
C ASN A 5 -1.15 21.55 9.05
N HIS A 6 -1.95 20.98 9.95
CA HIS A 6 -2.17 19.55 10.00
C HIS A 6 -3.18 19.22 8.89
N THR A 7 -2.69 19.12 7.66
CA THR A 7 -3.46 18.56 6.55
C THR A 7 -3.75 17.11 6.91
N ASP A 8 -5.00 16.69 6.84
CA ASP A 8 -5.38 15.29 7.06
C ASP A 8 -4.51 14.41 6.14
N PRO A 9 -3.73 13.46 6.67
CA PRO A 9 -2.81 12.65 5.88
C PRO A 9 -3.51 11.81 4.81
N ILE A 10 -4.84 11.68 4.87
CA ILE A 10 -5.64 10.98 3.86
C ILE A 10 -5.97 11.89 2.66
N LEU A 11 -5.93 13.21 2.83
CA LEU A 11 -6.28 14.20 1.80
C LEU A 11 -5.07 14.73 1.03
N ASP A 12 -3.88 14.63 1.62
CA ASP A 12 -2.63 15.02 0.98
C ASP A 12 -2.15 13.94 -0.01
N ASN A 13 -2.14 14.23 -1.31
CA ASN A 13 -1.70 13.27 -2.33
C ASN A 13 -0.23 12.85 -2.23
N SER A 14 0.59 13.61 -1.50
CA SER A 14 1.99 13.29 -1.25
C SER A 14 2.19 12.38 -0.04
N SER A 15 1.15 12.21 0.79
CA SER A 15 1.16 11.35 1.95
C SER A 15 1.17 9.87 1.54
N PRO A 16 1.96 9.01 2.21
CA PRO A 16 1.90 7.57 1.99
C PRO A 16 0.52 6.97 2.33
N TYR A 17 -0.28 7.67 3.15
CA TYR A 17 -1.62 7.26 3.56
C TYR A 17 -2.75 7.66 2.60
N PHE A 18 -2.42 8.43 1.56
CA PHE A 18 -3.38 8.79 0.52
C PHE A 18 -3.85 7.55 -0.23
N VAL A 19 -5.16 7.45 -0.44
CA VAL A 19 -5.80 6.42 -1.26
C VAL A 19 -6.66 7.12 -2.28
N HIS A 20 -6.36 6.91 -3.57
CA HIS A 20 -7.14 7.50 -4.64
C HIS A 20 -8.57 6.89 -4.63
N PRO A 21 -9.64 7.64 -4.95
CA PRO A 21 -11.00 7.09 -4.97
C PRO A 21 -11.20 5.86 -5.88
N GLY A 22 -10.34 5.70 -6.89
CA GLY A 22 -10.32 4.52 -7.78
C GLY A 22 -9.55 3.32 -7.22
N ASP A 23 -8.91 3.44 -6.06
CA ASP A 23 -8.11 2.38 -5.45
C ASP A 23 -8.96 1.51 -4.53
N GLY A 24 -9.56 0.47 -5.13
CA GLY A 24 -10.23 -0.61 -4.40
C GLY A 24 -9.35 -1.87 -4.25
N PRO A 25 -9.85 -2.90 -3.55
CA PRO A 25 -9.13 -4.18 -3.36
C PRO A 25 -8.69 -4.86 -4.66
N ASN A 26 -9.40 -4.62 -5.77
CA ASN A 26 -9.13 -5.22 -7.08
C ASN A 26 -8.43 -4.26 -8.06
N SER A 27 -8.02 -3.06 -7.63
CA SER A 27 -7.45 -2.04 -8.52
C SER A 27 -6.04 -2.34 -9.00
N VAL A 28 -5.33 -3.27 -8.34
CA VAL A 28 -4.01 -3.75 -8.73
C VAL A 28 -4.02 -5.27 -8.78
N VAL A 29 -3.67 -5.80 -9.95
CA VAL A 29 -3.44 -7.22 -10.19
C VAL A 29 -2.22 -7.34 -11.10
N VAL A 30 -1.22 -8.11 -10.66
CA VAL A 30 0.00 -8.38 -11.45
C VAL A 30 -0.16 -9.68 -12.21
N GLN A 31 0.16 -9.65 -13.50
CA GLN A 31 0.19 -10.82 -14.36
C GLN A 31 1.61 -11.07 -14.90
N PRO A 32 2.03 -12.34 -15.10
CA PRO A 32 1.33 -13.54 -14.64
C PRO A 32 1.24 -13.60 -13.10
N LEU A 33 0.18 -14.22 -12.58
CA LEU A 33 0.02 -14.45 -11.14
C LEU A 33 1.25 -15.16 -10.57
N LEU A 34 1.58 -14.88 -9.30
CA LEU A 34 2.67 -15.55 -8.62
C LEU A 34 2.40 -17.06 -8.60
N THR A 35 3.33 -17.80 -9.15
CA THR A 35 3.46 -19.24 -9.02
C THR A 35 4.79 -19.54 -8.31
N GLY A 36 5.03 -20.80 -7.96
CA GLY A 36 6.29 -21.18 -7.32
C GLY A 36 7.54 -20.92 -8.18
N LEU A 37 7.40 -20.78 -9.50
CA LEU A 37 8.53 -20.70 -10.44
C LEU A 37 8.85 -19.29 -10.92
N ASN A 38 7.90 -18.34 -10.84
CA ASN A 38 8.04 -17.03 -11.47
C ASN A 38 8.36 -15.89 -10.49
N PHE A 39 8.69 -16.18 -9.23
CA PHE A 39 8.87 -15.19 -8.17
C PHE A 39 9.77 -13.99 -8.56
N PRO A 40 10.94 -14.14 -9.19
CA PRO A 40 11.78 -12.98 -9.52
C PRO A 40 11.09 -11.99 -10.48
N SER A 41 10.35 -12.50 -11.47
CA SER A 41 9.61 -11.67 -12.40
C SER A 41 8.38 -11.07 -11.76
N TRP A 42 7.63 -11.86 -11.00
CA TRP A 42 6.49 -11.38 -10.23
C TRP A 42 6.87 -10.28 -9.25
N PHE A 43 7.94 -10.47 -8.46
CA PHE A 43 8.44 -9.51 -7.49
C PHE A 43 8.79 -8.17 -8.14
N ARG A 44 9.49 -8.18 -9.29
CA ARG A 44 9.79 -6.95 -10.03
C ARG A 44 8.53 -6.22 -10.49
N SER A 45 7.55 -6.95 -11.01
CA SER A 45 6.28 -6.38 -11.46
C SER A 45 5.47 -5.83 -10.29
N MET A 46 5.42 -6.56 -9.17
CA MET A 46 4.70 -6.15 -7.97
C MET A 46 5.33 -4.92 -7.32
N LYS A 47 6.67 -4.90 -7.21
CA LYS A 47 7.41 -3.72 -6.73
C LYS A 47 7.09 -2.47 -7.56
N ARG A 48 6.98 -2.59 -8.89
CA ARG A 48 6.59 -1.48 -9.76
C ARG A 48 5.14 -1.04 -9.55
N ALA A 49 4.22 -1.99 -9.44
CA ALA A 49 2.80 -1.71 -9.22
C ALA A 49 2.56 -0.97 -7.89
N LEU A 50 3.17 -1.45 -6.81
CA LEU A 50 3.11 -0.80 -5.50
C LEU A 50 3.81 0.57 -5.50
N GLY A 51 4.95 0.69 -6.18
CA GLY A 51 5.64 1.97 -6.35
C GLY A 51 4.77 3.02 -7.06
N ALA A 52 4.06 2.63 -8.12
CA ALA A 52 3.13 3.52 -8.83
C ALA A 52 1.93 3.98 -7.96
N LYS A 53 1.60 3.22 -6.91
CA LYS A 53 0.57 3.57 -5.92
C LYS A 53 1.14 4.31 -4.69
N MET A 54 2.46 4.50 -4.63
CA MET A 54 3.16 5.00 -3.43
C MET A 54 2.81 4.14 -2.20
N LYS A 55 2.92 2.81 -2.35
CA LYS A 55 2.61 1.82 -1.31
C LYS A 55 3.70 0.76 -1.12
N LEU A 56 4.87 0.95 -1.73
CA LEU A 56 5.99 0.01 -1.61
C LEU A 56 6.57 -0.03 -0.18
N ASP A 57 6.53 1.12 0.48
CA ASP A 57 6.98 1.39 1.84
C ASP A 57 6.23 0.58 2.92
N PHE A 58 4.98 0.18 2.63
CA PHE A 58 4.22 -0.75 3.47
C PHE A 58 4.77 -2.19 3.44
N VAL A 59 5.48 -2.57 2.37
CA VAL A 59 5.97 -3.95 2.18
C VAL A 59 7.45 -4.07 2.53
N ASP A 60 8.26 -3.07 2.22
CA ASP A 60 9.68 -3.07 2.57
C ASP A 60 9.96 -2.63 4.02
N GLY A 61 8.92 -2.18 4.73
CA GLY A 61 8.99 -1.78 6.14
C GLY A 61 9.64 -0.41 6.36
N THR A 62 9.91 0.37 5.31
CA THR A 62 10.41 1.73 5.47
C THR A 62 9.36 2.66 6.10
N LEU A 63 8.07 2.37 5.91
CA LEU A 63 6.98 3.00 6.65
C LEU A 63 6.58 2.15 7.86
N GLN A 64 6.93 2.63 9.05
CA GLN A 64 6.61 1.95 10.31
C GLN A 64 5.11 2.06 10.64
N MET A 65 4.58 1.02 11.26
CA MET A 65 3.25 1.03 11.85
C MET A 65 3.25 2.03 13.02
N PRO A 66 2.26 2.94 13.13
CA PRO A 66 2.11 3.79 14.31
C PRO A 66 1.96 2.93 15.58
N GLU A 67 2.65 3.30 16.66
CA GLU A 67 2.64 2.54 17.92
C GLU A 67 1.36 2.73 18.73
N ASP A 68 0.69 3.87 18.57
CA ASP A 68 -0.54 4.22 19.28
C ASP A 68 -1.77 3.94 18.41
N ASP A 69 -2.61 3.01 18.84
CA ASP A 69 -3.87 2.67 18.19
C ASP A 69 -4.87 3.84 18.14
N PHE A 70 -4.70 4.85 19.02
CA PHE A 70 -5.52 6.06 19.04
C PHE A 70 -5.01 7.16 18.11
N ASP A 71 -3.83 7.00 17.51
CA ASP A 71 -3.32 7.91 16.50
C ASP A 71 -4.22 7.83 15.24
N PRO A 72 -4.76 8.96 14.73
CA PRO A 72 -5.47 8.99 13.45
C PRO A 72 -4.67 8.35 12.28
N ALA A 73 -3.34 8.44 12.31
CA ALA A 73 -2.45 7.81 11.34
C ALA A 73 -2.52 6.28 11.39
N TYR A 74 -2.82 5.67 12.54
CA TYR A 74 -2.98 4.21 12.66
C TYR A 74 -4.11 3.71 11.78
N ARG A 75 -5.29 4.36 11.82
CA ARG A 75 -6.43 3.99 10.97
C ARG A 75 -6.10 4.14 9.48
N ALA A 76 -5.36 5.19 9.12
CA ALA A 76 -4.96 5.45 7.74
C ALA A 76 -3.93 4.43 7.25
N TRP A 77 -2.94 4.10 8.07
CA TRP A 77 -1.94 3.05 7.85
C TRP A 77 -2.65 1.69 7.68
N HIS A 78 -3.55 1.35 8.60
CA HIS A 78 -4.28 0.08 8.58
C HIS A 78 -5.08 -0.08 7.29
N ARG A 79 -5.82 0.95 6.86
CA ARG A 79 -6.57 0.94 5.60
C ARG A 79 -5.65 0.66 4.40
N CYS A 80 -4.52 1.34 4.32
CA CYS A 80 -3.56 1.14 3.23
C CYS A 80 -2.95 -0.26 3.26
N ASN A 81 -2.61 -0.76 4.44
CA ASN A 81 -2.09 -2.11 4.62
C ASN A 81 -3.10 -3.20 4.15
N GLN A 82 -4.39 -3.02 4.40
CA GLN A 82 -5.44 -3.93 3.90
C GLN A 82 -5.55 -3.92 2.36
N LEU A 83 -5.40 -2.75 1.73
CA LEU A 83 -5.38 -2.64 0.26
C LEU A 83 -4.15 -3.33 -0.33
N VAL A 84 -2.97 -3.05 0.21
CA VAL A 84 -1.72 -3.70 -0.22
C VAL A 84 -1.82 -5.21 -0.11
N SER A 85 -2.36 -5.70 1.01
CA SER A 85 -2.61 -7.13 1.22
C SER A 85 -3.56 -7.70 0.17
N SER A 86 -4.66 -7.00 -0.13
CA SER A 86 -5.62 -7.41 -1.16
C SER A 86 -4.97 -7.49 -2.55
N TRP A 87 -4.15 -6.50 -2.91
CA TRP A 87 -3.44 -6.49 -4.19
C TRP A 87 -2.42 -7.61 -4.32
N ILE A 88 -1.71 -7.93 -3.22
CA ILE A 88 -0.80 -9.08 -3.15
C ILE A 88 -1.58 -10.37 -3.37
N LEU A 89 -2.64 -10.60 -2.59
CA LEU A 89 -3.44 -11.83 -2.67
C LEU A 89 -4.06 -12.02 -4.06
N ASN A 90 -4.62 -10.96 -4.64
CA ASN A 90 -5.19 -11.00 -5.99
C ASN A 90 -4.14 -11.25 -7.10
N SER A 91 -2.86 -11.10 -6.77
CA SER A 91 -1.73 -11.34 -7.67
C SER A 91 -1.05 -12.69 -7.43
N VAL A 92 -1.64 -13.59 -6.64
CA VAL A 92 -1.14 -14.93 -6.35
C VAL A 92 -2.05 -15.98 -6.99
N SER A 93 -1.50 -17.04 -7.56
CA SER A 93 -2.31 -18.12 -8.12
C SER A 93 -3.13 -18.80 -7.01
N PRO A 94 -4.40 -19.17 -7.26
CA PRO A 94 -5.15 -20.01 -6.34
C PRO A 94 -4.37 -21.29 -6.00
N SER A 95 -4.51 -21.76 -4.77
CA SER A 95 -3.96 -23.05 -4.31
C SER A 95 -4.72 -24.24 -4.89
#